data_AF-A0A349JVX1-F1
#
_entry.id   AF-A0A349JVX1-F1
#
_cell.length_a   1.000
_cell.length_b   1.000
_cell.length_c   1.000
_cell.angle_alpha   90.00
_cell.angle_beta   90.00
_cell.angle_gamma   90.00
#
_symmetry.space_group_name_H-M   'P 1'
#
loop_
_entity.id
_entity.type
_entity.pdbx_description
1 polymer ?
#
loop_
_entity_poly.entity_id
_entity_poly.type
_entity_poly.pdbx_seq_one_letter_code
_entity_poly.pdbx_strand_id
1 'polypeptide(L)'
;ALLNDGTINGVELTSSAFASVIPWFPYVLAVVVMLFAYSTMISWSYYGLEGFIYIFGPKRWAKVTFNSIFCLFVIVGCTTQLDAVLDFSDAMIFAIALANVLGLYLLVPVVKRELDDYWARKRSDARAPPR
;
A
#
# COMPACT_ATOMS: atom_id res chain seq x y z
N ALA A 1 -11.27 0.41 -32.05
CA ALA A 1 -11.02 1.64 -31.27
C ALA A 1 -12.29 2.48 -31.10
N LEU A 2 -13.43 1.85 -30.78
CA LEU A 2 -14.69 2.55 -30.51
C LEU A 2 -15.39 1.78 -29.39
N LEU A 3 -15.83 2.49 -28.34
CA LEU A 3 -16.47 2.03 -27.10
C LEU A 3 -15.51 1.79 -25.91
N ASN A 4 -14.97 2.89 -25.37
CA ASN A 4 -14.89 3.02 -23.92
C ASN A 4 -15.54 4.36 -23.55
N ASP A 5 -16.85 4.36 -23.38
CA ASP A 5 -17.62 5.51 -22.90
C ASP A 5 -17.47 5.71 -21.37
N GLY A 6 -16.35 5.28 -20.78
CA GLY A 6 -16.12 5.25 -19.34
C GLY A 6 -17.00 4.25 -18.58
N THR A 7 -17.69 3.35 -19.30
CA THR A 7 -18.64 2.40 -18.72
C THR A 7 -18.00 1.11 -18.20
N ILE A 8 -16.80 0.75 -18.68
CA ILE A 8 -16.06 -0.44 -18.23
C ILE A 8 -14.74 0.01 -17.60
N ASN A 9 -14.63 -0.09 -16.27
CA ASN A 9 -13.48 0.42 -15.52
C ASN A 9 -12.68 -0.69 -14.81
N GLY A 10 -11.39 -0.41 -14.62
CA GLY A 10 -10.47 -1.21 -13.80
C GLY A 10 -10.36 -2.69 -14.22
N VAL A 11 -10.68 -3.59 -13.28
CA VAL A 11 -10.54 -5.04 -13.46
C VAL A 11 -11.49 -5.57 -14.54
N GLU A 12 -12.66 -4.95 -14.72
CA GLU A 12 -13.64 -5.36 -15.72
C GLU A 12 -13.13 -5.12 -17.15
N LEU A 13 -12.44 -4.00 -17.38
CA LEU A 13 -11.83 -3.68 -18.67
C LEU A 13 -10.76 -4.72 -19.04
N THR A 14 -9.90 -5.05 -18.07
CA THR A 14 -8.87 -6.07 -18.26
C THR A 14 -9.50 -7.44 -18.51
N SER A 15 -10.51 -7.80 -17.73
CA SER A 15 -11.26 -9.05 -17.87
C SER A 15 -11.89 -9.18 -19.27
N SER A 16 -12.57 -8.13 -19.75
CA SER A 16 -13.19 -8.11 -21.07
C SER A 16 -12.16 -8.20 -22.20
N ALA A 17 -11.01 -7.53 -22.07
CA ALA A 17 -9.94 -7.61 -23.05
C ALA A 17 -9.37 -9.04 -23.15
N PHE A 18 -9.09 -9.68 -22.01
CA PHE A 18 -8.58 -11.04 -21.99
C PHE A 18 -9.63 -12.07 -22.43
N ALA A 19 -10.92 -11.87 -22.10
CA ALA A 19 -12.01 -12.73 -22.55
C ALA A 19 -12.11 -12.82 -24.08
N SER A 20 -11.74 -11.75 -24.79
CA SER A 20 -11.74 -11.73 -26.27
C SER A 20 -10.74 -12.69 -26.91
N VAL A 21 -9.69 -13.07 -26.18
CA VAL A 21 -8.63 -13.98 -26.64
C VAL A 21 -8.70 -15.34 -25.93
N ILE A 22 -9.02 -15.33 -24.64
CA ILE A 22 -9.02 -16.50 -23.76
C ILE A 22 -10.32 -16.47 -22.91
N PRO A 23 -11.40 -17.16 -23.34
CA PRO A 23 -12.71 -17.06 -22.71
C PRO A 23 -12.78 -17.48 -21.23
N TRP A 24 -11.87 -18.35 -20.77
CA TRP A 24 -11.85 -18.85 -19.38
C TRP A 24 -10.97 -18.02 -18.44
N PHE A 25 -10.17 -17.09 -18.97
CA PHE A 25 -9.26 -16.26 -18.19
C PHE A 25 -9.94 -15.35 -17.15
N PRO A 26 -11.14 -14.78 -17.38
CA PRO A 26 -11.86 -13.99 -16.38
C PRO A 26 -12.00 -14.65 -15.00
N TYR A 27 -12.22 -15.97 -14.95
CA TYR A 27 -12.35 -16.70 -13.68
C TYR A 27 -11.03 -16.74 -12.92
N VAL A 28 -9.91 -16.93 -13.63
CA VAL A 28 -8.57 -16.91 -13.02
C VAL A 28 -8.24 -15.51 -12.54
N LEU A 29 -8.50 -14.50 -13.37
CA LEU A 29 -8.26 -13.11 -13.02
C LEU A 29 -9.04 -12.71 -11.76
N ALA A 30 -10.29 -13.14 -11.62
CA ALA A 30 -11.10 -12.89 -10.42
C ALA A 30 -10.45 -13.46 -9.15
N VAL A 31 -9.93 -14.69 -9.19
CA VAL A 31 -9.22 -15.31 -8.05
C VAL A 31 -7.94 -14.56 -7.72
N VAL A 32 -7.15 -14.18 -8.74
CA VAL A 32 -5.90 -13.43 -8.57
C VAL A 32 -6.17 -12.06 -7.95
N VAL A 33 -7.17 -11.33 -8.44
CA VAL A 33 -7.55 -10.01 -7.91
C VAL A 33 -8.06 -10.12 -6.49
N MET A 34 -8.85 -11.14 -6.15
CA MET A 34 -9.30 -11.39 -4.78
C MET A 34 -8.12 -11.61 -3.83
N LEU A 35 -7.14 -12.44 -4.20
CA LEU A 35 -5.94 -12.69 -3.40
C LEU A 35 -5.08 -11.43 -3.27
N PHE A 36 -4.95 -10.66 -4.35
CA PHE A 36 -4.22 -9.40 -4.34
C PHE A 36 -4.87 -8.38 -3.40
N ALA A 37 -6.18 -8.16 -3.54
CA ALA A 37 -6.94 -7.26 -2.67
C ALA A 37 -6.84 -7.67 -1.19
N TYR A 38 -6.92 -8.97 -0.89
CA TYR A 38 -6.76 -9.50 0.46
C TYR A 38 -5.36 -9.20 1.03
N SER A 39 -4.31 -9.46 0.26
CA SER A 39 -2.93 -9.15 0.66
C SER A 39 -2.75 -7.65 0.95
N THR A 40 -3.23 -6.79 0.04
CA THR A 40 -3.18 -5.33 0.20
C THR A 40 -3.92 -4.87 1.45
N MET A 41 -5.11 -5.40 1.74
CA MET A 41 -5.85 -5.07 2.96
C MET A 41 -5.07 -5.40 4.23
N ILE A 42 -4.36 -6.54 4.27
CA ILE A 42 -3.51 -6.90 5.42
C ILE A 42 -2.38 -5.89 5.60
N SER A 43 -1.66 -5.56 4.54
CA SER A 43 -0.54 -4.61 4.61
C SER A 43 -0.98 -3.24 5.09
N TRP A 44 -2.07 -2.69 4.52
CA TRP A 44 -2.59 -1.38 4.93
C TRP A 44 -3.18 -1.38 6.34
N SER A 45 -3.84 -2.47 6.75
CA SER A 45 -4.30 -2.62 8.14
C SER A 45 -3.12 -2.59 9.12
N TYR A 46 -2.04 -3.32 8.81
CA TYR A 46 -0.83 -3.34 9.65
C TYR A 46 -0.16 -1.97 9.73
N TYR A 47 0.08 -1.30 8.60
CA TYR A 47 0.70 0.03 8.59
C TYR A 47 -0.14 1.07 9.33
N GLY A 48 -1.46 1.06 9.14
CA GLY A 48 -2.35 1.95 9.87
C GLY A 48 -2.38 1.67 11.37
N LEU A 49 -2.33 0.38 11.77
CA LEU A 49 -2.33 0.00 13.18
C LEU A 49 -1.05 0.45 13.89
N GLU A 50 0.12 0.25 13.28
CA GLU A 50 1.39 0.71 13.86
C GLU A 50 1.41 2.24 14.00
N GLY A 51 0.89 2.98 13.01
CA GLY A 51 0.70 4.43 13.12
C GLY A 51 -0.25 4.83 14.25
N PHE A 52 -1.34 4.10 14.43
CA PHE A 52 -2.30 4.33 15.52
C PHE A 52 -1.68 4.03 16.89
N ILE A 53 -0.90 2.96 17.01
CA ILE A 53 -0.15 2.61 18.23
C ILE A 53 0.92 3.66 18.53
N TYR A 54 1.59 4.21 17.53
CA TYR A 54 2.57 5.29 17.72
C TYR A 54 1.94 6.52 18.39
N ILE A 55 0.70 6.87 18.03
CA ILE A 55 -0.01 8.04 18.56
C ILE A 55 -0.66 7.75 19.93
N PHE A 56 -1.37 6.63 20.07
CA PHE A 56 -2.21 6.33 21.24
C PHE A 56 -1.57 5.35 22.26
N GLY A 57 -0.40 4.80 21.92
CA GLY A 57 0.32 3.80 22.70
C GLY A 57 -0.15 2.36 22.46
N PRO A 58 0.63 1.34 22.90
CA PRO A 58 0.43 -0.08 22.58
C PRO A 58 -0.63 -0.75 23.47
N LYS A 59 -1.81 -0.13 23.61
CA LYS A 59 -2.89 -0.67 24.46
C LYS A 59 -3.77 -1.63 23.67
N ARG A 60 -4.29 -2.67 24.32
CA ARG A 60 -5.17 -3.68 23.70
C ARG A 60 -6.43 -3.04 23.08
N TRP A 61 -7.00 -2.03 23.75
CA TRP A 61 -8.16 -1.31 23.21
C TRP A 61 -7.83 -0.59 21.90
N ALA A 62 -6.63 0.00 21.77
CA ALA A 62 -6.23 0.72 20.57
C ALA A 62 -6.24 -0.21 19.34
N LYS A 63 -5.73 -1.44 19.50
CA LYS A 63 -5.75 -2.47 18.45
C LYS A 63 -7.15 -2.88 18.06
N VAL A 64 -8.01 -3.15 19.04
CA VAL A 64 -9.39 -3.59 18.78
C VAL A 64 -10.19 -2.46 18.12
N THR A 65 -10.07 -1.23 18.61
CA THR A 65 -10.75 -0.06 18.03
C THR A 65 -10.31 0.17 16.59
N PHE A 66 -9.01 0.16 16.31
CA PHE A 66 -8.50 0.35 14.95
C PHE A 66 -9.00 -0.76 14.00
N ASN A 67 -8.86 -2.03 14.40
CA ASN A 67 -9.29 -3.15 13.56
C ASN A 67 -10.81 -3.13 13.29
N SER A 68 -11.62 -2.79 14.30
CA SER A 68 -13.08 -2.64 14.13
C SER A 68 -13.43 -1.53 13.15
N ILE A 69 -12.77 -0.37 13.25
CA ILE A 69 -12.95 0.75 12.32
C ILE A 69 -12.51 0.35 10.91
N PHE A 70 -11.35 -0.31 10.78
CA PHE A 70 -10.83 -0.78 9.50
C PHE A 70 -11.81 -1.72 8.80
N CYS A 71 -12.34 -2.72 9.51
CA CYS A 71 -13.36 -3.63 8.97
C CYS A 71 -14.63 -2.89 8.52
N LEU A 72 -15.07 -1.87 9.27
CA LEU A 72 -16.22 -1.06 8.88
C LEU A 72 -15.94 -0.29 7.58
N PHE A 73 -14.77 0.32 7.45
CA PHE A 73 -14.37 1.01 6.21
C PHE A 73 -14.24 0.07 5.02
N VAL A 74 -13.83 -1.19 5.22
CA VAL A 74 -13.85 -2.21 4.15
C VAL A 74 -15.28 -2.44 3.64
N ILE A 75 -16.26 -2.57 4.53
CA ILE A 75 -17.68 -2.73 4.14
C ILE A 75 -18.16 -1.52 3.35
N VAL A 76 -17.84 -0.30 3.83
CA VAL A 76 -18.20 0.94 3.13
C VAL A 76 -17.54 1.00 1.75
N GLY A 77 -16.26 0.60 1.65
CA GLY A 77 -15.51 0.54 0.39
C GLY A 77 -16.17 -0.37 -0.64
N CYS A 78 -16.72 -1.52 -0.22
CA CYS A 78 -17.46 -2.42 -1.11
C CYS A 78 -18.76 -1.82 -1.68
N THR A 79 -19.32 -0.79 -1.04
CA THR A 79 -20.57 -0.14 -1.47
C THR A 79 -20.35 1.17 -2.23
N THR A 80 -19.11 1.67 -2.28
CA THR A 80 -18.77 2.96 -2.89
C THR A 80 -18.36 2.77 -4.35
N GLN A 81 -18.58 3.79 -5.19
CA GLN A 81 -18.11 3.78 -6.57
C GLN A 81 -16.58 3.74 -6.63
N LEU A 82 -16.03 2.97 -7.59
CA LEU A 82 -14.59 2.78 -7.73
C LEU A 82 -13.84 4.11 -7.88
N ASP A 83 -14.32 5.00 -8.73
CA ASP A 83 -13.66 6.28 -9.01
C ASP A 83 -13.55 7.15 -7.75
N ALA A 84 -14.62 7.21 -6.94
CA ALA A 84 -14.60 7.94 -5.68
C ALA A 84 -13.61 7.35 -4.65
N VAL A 85 -13.47 6.01 -4.61
CA VAL A 85 -12.49 5.34 -3.74
C VAL A 85 -11.06 5.61 -4.20
N LEU A 86 -10.83 5.62 -5.51
CA LEU A 86 -9.52 5.92 -6.10
C LEU A 86 -9.13 7.38 -5.85
N ASP A 87 -10.02 8.34 -6.14
CA ASP A 87 -9.78 9.76 -5.91
C ASP A 87 -9.47 10.07 -4.43
N PHE A 88 -10.23 9.46 -3.52
CA PHE A 88 -9.98 9.61 -2.09
C PHE A 88 -8.64 9.00 -1.68
N SER A 89 -8.33 7.81 -2.19
CA SER A 89 -7.08 7.11 -1.88
C SER A 89 -5.85 7.87 -2.39
N ASP A 90 -5.92 8.42 -3.61
CA ASP A 90 -4.87 9.23 -4.21
C ASP A 90 -4.63 10.51 -3.38
N ALA A 91 -5.69 11.19 -2.94
CA ALA A 91 -5.55 12.36 -2.06
C ALA A 91 -4.87 12.01 -0.72
N MET A 92 -5.23 10.88 -0.12
CA MET A 92 -4.64 10.42 1.14
C MET A 92 -3.17 10.02 1.00
N ILE A 93 -2.83 9.24 -0.04
CA ILE A 93 -1.44 8.84 -0.33
C ILE A 93 -0.60 10.07 -0.64
N PHE A 94 -1.15 11.03 -1.40
CA PHE A 94 -0.47 12.28 -1.69
C PHE A 94 -0.14 13.07 -0.41
N ALA A 95 -1.09 13.16 0.53
CA ALA A 95 -0.85 13.83 1.82
C ALA A 95 0.26 13.14 2.64
N ILE A 96 0.26 11.81 2.71
CA ILE A 96 1.29 11.03 3.40
C ILE A 96 2.65 11.20 2.71
N ALA A 97 2.68 11.13 1.38
CA ALA A 97 3.89 11.30 0.58
C ALA A 97 4.50 12.69 0.78
N LEU A 98 3.67 13.75 0.79
CA LEU A 98 4.13 15.12 1.01
C LEU A 98 4.83 15.28 2.36
N ALA A 99 4.21 14.76 3.43
CA ALA A 99 4.80 14.80 4.77
C ALA A 99 6.14 14.02 4.83
N ASN A 100 6.20 12.84 4.20
CA ASN A 100 7.41 12.02 4.15
C ASN A 100 8.55 12.67 3.35
N VAL A 101 8.25 13.25 2.18
CA VAL A 101 9.25 13.93 1.34
C VAL A 101 9.82 15.15 2.07
N LEU A 102 8.97 15.93 2.75
CA LEU A 102 9.41 17.06 3.56
C LEU A 102 10.31 16.60 4.71
N GLY A 103 9.91 15.55 5.44
CA GLY A 103 10.73 14.97 6.49
C GLY A 103 12.08 14.48 5.96
N LEU A 104 12.08 13.74 4.86
CA LEU A 104 13.31 13.24 4.24
C LEU A 104 14.23 14.39 3.83
N TYR A 105 13.70 15.46 3.23
CA TYR A 105 14.47 16.64 2.83
C TYR A 105 15.20 17.29 4.00
N LEU A 106 14.52 17.41 5.16
CA LEU A 106 15.12 17.94 6.38
C LEU A 106 16.15 16.98 7.01
N LEU A 107 15.93 15.67 6.87
CA LEU A 107 16.81 14.64 7.43
C LEU A 107 17.98 14.23 6.50
N VAL A 108 18.04 14.71 5.24
CA VAL A 108 19.15 14.44 4.30
C VAL A 108 20.54 14.52 4.93
N PRO A 109 20.93 15.58 5.67
CA PRO A 109 22.27 15.66 6.24
C PRO A 109 22.56 14.57 7.27
N VAL A 110 21.55 14.19 8.06
CA VAL A 110 21.66 13.13 9.07
C VAL A 110 21.81 11.77 8.38
N VAL A 111 20.95 11.48 7.40
CA VAL A 111 20.99 10.23 6.63
C VAL A 111 22.32 10.06 5.92
N LYS A 112 22.86 11.14 5.33
CA LYS A 112 24.16 11.11 4.67
C LYS A 112 25.27 10.70 5.64
N ARG A 113 25.30 11.31 6.84
CA ARG A 113 26.30 10.98 7.87
C ARG A 113 26.22 9.52 8.30
N GLU A 114 25.03 9.03 8.61
CA GLU A 114 24.83 7.63 9.03
C GLU A 114 25.17 6.64 7.92
N LEU A 115 24.93 7.00 6.65
CA LEU A 115 25.29 6.19 5.49
C LEU A 115 26.81 6.09 5.30
N ASP A 116 27.52 7.21 5.44
CA ASP A 116 28.99 7.26 5.36
C ASP A 116 29.60 6.38 6.47
N ASP A 117 29.09 6.48 7.70
CA ASP A 117 29.50 5.65 8.83
C ASP A 117 29.21 4.16 8.60
N TYR A 118 28.04 3.82 8.05
CA TYR A 118 27.69 2.44 7.71
C TYR A 118 28.65 1.85 6.67
N TRP A 119 29.00 2.60 5.62
CA TRP A 119 29.95 2.14 4.61
C TRP A 119 31.37 2.00 5.14
N ALA A 120 31.79 2.88 6.06
CA ALA A 120 33.07 2.74 6.74
C ALA A 120 33.16 1.42 7.51
N ARG A 121 32.12 1.07 8.28
CA ARG A 121 32.04 -0.20 9.04
C ARG A 121 32.00 -1.43 8.13
N LYS A 122 31.20 -1.39 7.06
CA LYS A 122 31.12 -2.51 6.10
C LYS A 122 32.48 -2.78 5.43
N ARG A 123 33.27 -1.73 5.16
CA ARG A 123 34.59 -1.85 4.55
C ARG A 123 35.66 -2.35 5.54
N SER A 124 35.53 -2.05 6.83
CA SER A 124 36.42 -2.62 7.86
C SER A 124 36.14 -4.09 8.11
N ASP A 125 34.87 -4.51 8.17
CA ASP A 125 34.49 -5.93 8.34
C ASP A 125 34.91 -6.78 7.14
N ALA A 126 34.81 -6.25 5.91
CA ALA A 126 35.29 -6.94 4.72
C ALA A 126 36.83 -7.13 4.67
N ARG A 127 37.58 -6.44 5.53
CA ARG A 127 39.05 -6.55 5.64
C ARG A 127 39.52 -7.36 6.85
N ALA A 128 38.62 -7.80 7.72
CA ALA A 128 38.98 -8.67 8.84
C ALA A 128 39.27 -10.10 8.33
N PRO A 129 40.40 -10.74 8.69
CA PRO A 129 40.67 -12.10 8.27
C PRO A 129 39.63 -13.05 8.87
N PRO A 130 39.20 -14.09 8.12
CA PRO A 130 38.31 -15.12 8.66
C PRO A 130 38.98 -15.78 9.86
N ARG A 131 38.24 -15.90 10.97
CA ARG A 131 38.67 -16.58 12.20
C ARG A 131 38.88 -18.07 11.98
#